data_AF-A0A4Y1ZFA4-F1
#
_entry.id   AF-A0A4Y1ZFA4-F1
#
_cell.length_a   1.000
_cell.length_b   1.000
_cell.length_c   1.000
_cell.angle_alpha   90.00
_cell.angle_beta   90.00
_cell.angle_gamma   90.00
#
_symmetry.space_group_name_H-M   'P 1'
#
loop_
_entity.id
_entity.type
_entity.pdbx_description
1 polymer ?
#
loop_
_entity_poly.entity_id
_entity_poly.type
_entity_poly.pdbx_seq_one_letter_code
_entity_poly.pdbx_strand_id
1 'polypeptide(L)' 'MIYEAYGIGGTVPFYTKVMDNIKIDTFSIKNFEIDIGMLPNNHNGLLGLDILKSYNFTIDLENLELNPSN' A
#
# COMPACT_ATOMS: atom_id res chain seq x y z
N MET A 1 -9.16 15.96 -4.33
CA MET A 1 -10.36 15.75 -3.50
C MET A 1 -9.92 15.06 -2.20
N ILE A 2 -10.62 15.28 -1.09
CA ILE A 2 -10.36 14.58 0.17
C ILE A 2 -11.44 13.50 0.32
N TYR A 3 -11.03 12.30 0.71
CA TYR A 3 -11.85 11.11 0.88
C TYR A 3 -11.78 10.61 2.33
N GLU A 4 -12.65 9.68 2.72
CA GLU A 4 -12.60 9.01 4.01
C GLU A 4 -12.34 7.50 3.83
N ALA A 5 -11.37 6.98 4.56
CA ALA A 5 -11.15 5.55 4.70
C ALA A 5 -11.84 5.05 5.98
N TYR A 6 -12.47 3.88 5.92
CA TYR A 6 -13.22 3.28 7.03
C TYR A 6 -12.48 2.05 7.55
N GLY A 7 -12.32 1.92 8.87
CA GLY A 7 -11.66 0.77 9.47
C GLY A 7 -11.94 0.62 10.96
N ILE A 8 -11.20 -0.29 11.61
CA ILE A 8 -11.23 -0.42 13.06
C ILE A 8 -10.68 0.87 13.67
N GLY A 9 -11.51 1.56 14.46
CA GLY A 9 -11.16 2.86 15.05
C GLY A 9 -11.84 4.08 14.41
N GLY A 10 -12.66 3.90 13.37
CA GLY A 10 -13.47 4.94 12.76
C GLY A 10 -13.02 5.32 11.35
N THR A 11 -13.20 6.60 11.01
CA THR A 11 -12.81 7.15 9.70
C THR A 11 -11.55 8.00 9.78
N VAL A 12 -10.73 7.94 8.74
CA VAL A 12 -9.57 8.82 8.58
C VAL A 12 -9.61 9.49 7.20
N PRO A 13 -9.38 10.82 7.13
CA PRO A 13 -9.33 11.51 5.85
C PRO A 13 -8.02 11.19 5.12
N PHE A 14 -8.09 11.09 3.79
CA PHE A 14 -6.94 10.95 2.91
C PHE A 14 -7.16 11.68 1.58
N TYR A 15 -6.11 11.82 0.78
CA TYR A 15 -6.21 12.24 -0.62
C TYR A 15 -5.39 11.31 -1.50
N THR A 16 -5.72 11.21 -2.78
CA THR A 16 -4.97 10.39 -3.72
C THR A 16 -3.88 11.18 -4.42
N LYS A 17 -2.77 10.52 -4.74
CA LYS A 17 -1.69 11.08 -5.55
C LYS A 17 -1.06 10.00 -6.43
N VAL A 18 -0.91 10.32 -7.71
CA VAL A 18 -0.07 9.51 -8.61
C VAL A 18 1.40 9.76 -8.28
N MET A 19 2.10 8.69 -7.90
CA MET A 19 3.53 8.70 -7.67
C MET A 19 4.27 8.29 -8.93
N ASP A 20 5.30 9.06 -9.29
CA ASP A 20 6.14 8.77 -10.45
C ASP A 20 6.84 7.41 -10.29
N ASN A 21 7.30 7.11 -9.08
CA ASN A 21 7.96 5.86 -8.75
C ASN A 21 7.76 5.48 -7.27
N ILE A 22 7.39 4.22 -7.03
CA ILE A 22 7.41 3.57 -5.72
C ILE A 22 8.45 2.44 -5.79
N LYS A 23 9.40 2.43 -4.85
CA LYS A 23 10.44 1.41 -4.75
C LYS A 23 10.27 0.61 -3.47
N ILE A 24 10.13 -0.70 -3.60
CA ILE A 24 10.05 -1.66 -2.50
C ILE A 24 11.22 -2.63 -2.68
N ASP A 25 12.29 -2.43 -1.91
CA ASP A 25 13.54 -3.16 -2.09
C ASP A 25 14.05 -3.12 -3.56
N THR A 26 14.09 -4.26 -4.25
CA THR A 26 14.51 -4.39 -5.66
C THR A 26 13.35 -4.19 -6.65
N PHE A 27 12.11 -4.16 -6.17
CA PHE A 27 10.90 -4.00 -6.96
C PHE A 27 10.52 -2.53 -7.13
N SER A 28 10.04 -2.15 -8.33
CA SER A 28 9.70 -0.78 -8.68
C SER A 28 8.39 -0.71 -9.47
N ILE A 29 7.55 0.25 -9.08
CA ILE A 29 6.25 0.54 -9.66
C ILE A 29 6.31 1.98 -10.19
N LYS A 30 5.86 2.22 -11.43
CA LYS A 30 5.81 3.56 -12.03
C LYS A 30 4.38 4.03 -12.18
N ASN A 31 4.16 5.34 -12.03
CA ASN A 31 2.88 6.01 -12.28
C ASN A 31 1.70 5.35 -11.55
N PHE A 32 1.83 5.15 -10.24
CA PHE A 32 0.84 4.44 -9.43
C PHE A 32 0.14 5.39 -8.47
N GLU A 33 -1.19 5.33 -8.41
CA GLU A 33 -1.99 6.15 -7.49
C GLU A 33 -1.95 5.56 -6.08
N ILE A 34 -1.66 6.38 -5.08
CA ILE A 34 -1.68 5.99 -3.67
C ILE A 34 -2.52 6.92 -2.82
N ASP A 35 -2.99 6.39 -1.71
CA ASP A 35 -3.67 7.12 -0.66
C ASP A 35 -2.66 7.75 0.30
N ILE A 36 -2.69 9.08 0.42
CA ILE A 36 -1.89 9.84 1.38
C ILE A 36 -2.80 10.33 2.50
N GLY A 37 -2.58 9.82 3.71
CA GLY A 37 -3.33 10.16 4.91
C GLY A 37 -2.57 9.79 6.17
N MET A 38 -3.19 10.03 7.32
CA MET A 38 -2.62 9.67 8.62
C MET A 38 -3.00 8.22 8.97
N LEU A 39 -2.00 7.41 9.32
CA LEU A 39 -2.23 6.06 9.83
C LEU A 39 -2.23 6.05 11.36
N PRO A 40 -3.16 5.34 12.00
CA PRO A 40 -3.15 5.17 13.45
C PRO A 40 -1.98 4.29 13.91
N ASN A 41 -1.64 4.33 15.21
CA ASN A 41 -0.71 3.42 15.88
C ASN A 41 0.73 3.40 15.31
N ASN A 42 1.24 4.54 14.84
CA ASN A 42 2.62 4.71 14.35
C ASN A 42 3.02 3.75 13.20
N HIS A 43 2.08 3.29 12.38
CA HIS A 43 2.42 2.59 11.14
C HIS A 43 3.02 3.57 10.13
N ASN A 44 4.13 3.19 9.50
CA ASN A 44 4.81 4.02 8.50
C ASN A 44 4.15 3.98 7.11
N GLY A 45 3.31 2.97 6.86
CA GLY A 45 2.65 2.75 5.58
C GLY A 45 1.84 1.46 5.60
N LEU A 46 0.92 1.34 4.64
CA LEU A 46 0.17 0.12 4.38
C LEU A 46 0.39 -0.28 2.93
N LEU A 47 0.73 -1.54 2.70
CA LEU A 47 0.79 -2.11 1.35
C LEU A 47 -0.55 -2.77 1.05
N GLY A 48 -1.33 -2.15 0.16
CA GLY A 48 -2.67 -2.61 -0.17
C GLY A 48 -2.69 -3.86 -1.05
N LEU A 49 -3.82 -4.58 -1.01
CA LEU A 49 -4.06 -5.74 -1.87
C LEU A 49 -4.12 -5.37 -3.36
N ASP A 50 -4.40 -4.12 -3.69
CA ASP A 50 -4.37 -3.58 -5.04
C ASP A 50 -2.98 -3.71 -5.68
N ILE A 51 -1.92 -3.29 -4.98
CA ILE A 51 -0.54 -3.46 -5.43
C ILE A 51 -0.18 -4.94 -5.43
N LEU A 52 -0.46 -5.64 -4.32
CA LEU A 52 -0.08 -7.05 -4.18
C LEU A 52 -0.70 -7.92 -5.28
N LYS A 53 -1.96 -7.68 -5.65
CA LYS A 53 -2.62 -8.43 -6.73
C LYS A 53 -2.19 -7.98 -8.11
N SER A 54 -1.96 -6.69 -8.34
CA SER A 54 -1.55 -6.17 -9.66
C SER A 54 -0.19 -6.70 -10.11
N TYR A 55 0.67 -7.03 -9.14
CA TYR A 55 2.02 -7.54 -9.38
C TYR A 55 2.21 -8.98 -8.91
N ASN A 56 1.10 -9.70 -8.69
CA ASN A 56 1.10 -11.10 -8.31
C ASN A 56 2.07 -11.42 -7.16
N PHE A 57 2.03 -10.68 -6.06
CA PHE A 57 2.83 -11.06 -4.88
C PHE A 57 2.30 -12.36 -4.26
N THR A 58 3.22 -13.25 -3.93
CA THR A 58 2.98 -14.41 -3.06
C THR A 58 3.31 -14.03 -1.63
N ILE A 59 2.38 -14.29 -0.71
CA ILE A 59 2.57 -14.06 0.73
C ILE A 59 3.01 -15.38 1.35
N ASP A 60 4.25 -15.43 1.82
CA ASP A 60 4.74 -16.50 2.70
C ASP A 60 4.45 -16.10 4.15
N LEU A 61 3.45 -16.73 4.75
CA LEU A 61 3.04 -16.45 6.13
C LEU A 61 3.89 -17.19 7.18
N GLU A 62 4.63 -18.23 6.79
CA GLU A 62 5.53 -18.94 7.69
C GLU A 62 6.74 -18.06 8.01
N ASN A 63 7.33 -17.45 6.97
CA ASN A 63 8.49 -16.57 7.10
C ASN A 63 8.13 -15.08 7.20
N LEU A 64 6.85 -14.73 7.00
CA LEU A 64 6.36 -13.36 6.90
C LEU A 64 7.06 -12.57 5.79
N GLU A 65 7.12 -13.15 4.59
CA GLU A 65 7.77 -12.58 3.42
C GLU A 65 6.78 -12.32 2.27
N LEU A 66 7.13 -11.34 1.43
CA LEU A 66 6.43 -11.00 0.20
C LEU A 66 7.36 -11.25 -0.97
N ASN A 67 6.99 -12.21 -1.82
CA ASN A 67 7.78 -12.59 -2.98
C ASN A 67 7.04 -12.18 -4.26
N PRO A 68 7.66 -11.43 -5.18
CA PRO A 68 7.07 -11.22 -6.51
C PRO A 68 6.91 -12.59 -7.18
N SER A 69 5.73 -12.88 -7.75
CA SER A 69 5.61 -14.11 -8.53
C SER A 69 6.43 -13.97 -9.81
N ASN A 70 7.37 -14.89 -10.01
CA ASN A 70 8.12 -15.05 -11.26
C ASN A 70 7.18 -15.32 -12.44
#